data_AF-A0A0J6W2F9-F1
#
_entry.id   AF-A0A0J6W2F9-F1
#
_cell.length_a   1.000
_cell.length_b   1.000
_cell.length_c   1.000
_cell.angle_alpha   90.00
_cell.angle_beta   90.00
_cell.angle_gamma   90.00
#
_symmetry.space_group_name_H-M   'P 1'
#
loop_
_entity.id
_entity.type
_entity.pdbx_description
1 polymer ?
#
loop_
_entity_poly.entity_id
_entity_poly.type
_entity_poly.pdbx_seq_one_letter_code
_entity_poly.pdbx_strand_id
1 'polypeptide(L)'
;MQINWSPTEGQLDLETIAVGSRKALPGGHYRRPRLMSIVGREAAVKLLVVPSMTSQALGSMVMRAAAGLPPRIDATNNRIYETACLVVGLARTESVNWSESVTS
;
A
#
# COMPACT_ATOMS: atom_id res chain seq x y z
N MET A 1 -17.74 -5.61 5.60
CA MET A 1 -16.46 -4.90 5.43
C MET A 1 -15.48 -5.45 6.45
N GLN A 2 -14.22 -5.67 6.07
CA GLN A 2 -13.13 -6.09 6.95
C GLN A 2 -11.90 -5.22 6.72
N ILE A 3 -11.02 -5.13 7.71
CA ILE A 3 -9.75 -4.37 7.66
C ILE A 3 -8.61 -5.23 8.21
N ASN A 4 -7.37 -5.05 7.72
CA ASN A 4 -6.20 -5.82 8.16
C ASN A 4 -5.37 -5.13 9.28
N TRP A 5 -5.90 -4.08 9.92
CA TRP A 5 -5.21 -3.33 10.98
C TRP A 5 -6.11 -3.15 12.21
N SER A 6 -5.50 -2.96 13.39
CA SER A 6 -6.25 -2.63 14.61
C SER A 6 -6.41 -1.12 14.79
N PRO A 7 -7.43 -0.63 15.52
CA PRO A 7 -7.57 0.80 15.83
C PRO A 7 -6.41 1.37 16.65
N THR A 8 -5.71 0.52 17.41
CA THR A 8 -4.55 0.89 18.24
C THR A 8 -3.23 0.81 17.48
N GLU A 9 -3.23 0.21 16.29
CA GLU A 9 -2.07 0.18 15.42
C GLU A 9 -1.82 1.59 14.88
N GLY A 10 -0.68 2.19 15.23
CA GLY A 10 -0.33 3.53 14.75
C GLY A 10 -0.27 3.61 13.21
N GLN A 11 -0.55 4.78 12.66
CA GLN A 11 -0.47 5.01 11.20
C GLN A 11 0.97 5.37 10.81
N LEU A 12 1.54 4.67 9.84
CA LEU A 12 2.76 5.11 9.16
C LEU A 12 2.38 5.67 7.79
N ASP A 13 3.14 6.66 7.33
CA ASP A 13 3.04 7.11 5.95
C ASP A 13 3.56 6.02 4.98
N LEU A 14 3.15 6.14 3.72
CA LEU A 14 3.50 5.16 2.69
C LEU A 14 4.99 5.19 2.32
N GLU A 15 5.65 6.33 2.51
CA GLU A 15 7.08 6.49 2.23
C GLU A 15 7.92 5.68 3.22
N THR A 16 7.59 5.75 4.50
CA THR A 16 8.22 5.01 5.60
C THR A 16 8.01 3.51 5.43
N ILE A 17 6.82 3.09 4.99
CA ILE A 17 6.56 1.67 4.66
C ILE A 17 7.44 1.23 3.48
N ALA A 18 7.53 2.04 2.42
CA ALA A 18 8.36 1.72 1.25
C ALA A 18 9.86 1.71 1.57
N VAL A 19 10.36 2.68 2.34
CA VAL A 19 11.75 2.77 2.80
C VAL A 19 12.09 1.61 3.73
N GLY A 20 11.18 1.26 4.65
CA GLY A 20 11.32 0.11 5.53
C GLY A 20 11.46 -1.19 4.74
N SER A 21 10.58 -1.42 3.76
CA SER A 21 10.64 -2.62 2.90
C SER A 21 11.94 -2.73 2.09
N ARG A 22 12.47 -1.61 1.57
CA ARG A 22 13.77 -1.57 0.86
C ARG A 22 14.95 -1.93 1.75
N LYS A 23 14.85 -1.66 3.05
CA LYS A 23 15.92 -1.84 4.02
C LYS A 23 15.88 -3.19 4.75
N ALA A 24 15.05 -4.15 4.31
CA ALA A 24 14.81 -5.48 4.90
C ALA A 24 15.99 -6.10 5.70
N LEU A 25 16.21 -5.57 6.90
CA LEU A 25 16.99 -6.13 7.98
C LEU A 25 16.20 -7.31 8.54
N PRO A 26 16.84 -8.48 8.72
CA PRO A 26 16.22 -9.63 9.39
C PRO A 26 15.72 -9.21 10.78
N GLY A 27 14.44 -9.41 11.06
CA GLY A 27 13.82 -9.10 12.36
C GLY A 27 13.22 -7.70 12.52
N GLY A 28 13.24 -6.85 11.49
CA GLY A 28 12.51 -5.58 11.52
C GLY A 28 11.00 -5.80 11.47
N HIS A 29 10.24 -5.29 12.45
CA HIS A 29 8.78 -5.24 12.38
C HIS A 29 8.36 -4.18 11.34
N TYR A 30 8.37 -4.54 10.06
CA TYR A 30 7.85 -3.70 8.99
C TYR A 30 6.32 -3.67 9.11
N ARG A 31 5.71 -2.48 9.24
CA ARG A 31 4.26 -2.38 9.15
C ARG A 31 3.81 -2.60 7.71
N ARG A 32 2.89 -3.55 7.54
CA ARG A 32 2.25 -3.87 6.27
C ARG A 32 1.33 -2.72 5.81
N PRO A 33 1.11 -2.58 4.49
CA PRO A 33 0.08 -1.67 3.98
C PRO A 33 -1.31 -2.00 4.55
N ARG A 34 -2.09 -0.96 4.84
CA ARG A 34 -3.46 -1.09 5.33
C ARG A 34 -4.42 -1.41 4.18
N LEU A 35 -5.15 -2.51 4.30
CA LEU A 35 -6.10 -3.00 3.31
C LEU A 35 -7.51 -3.10 3.89
N MET A 36 -8.48 -2.65 3.10
CA MET A 36 -9.90 -2.70 3.41
C MET A 36 -10.61 -3.61 2.42
N SER A 37 -11.26 -4.66 2.90
CA SER A 37 -12.07 -5.57 2.09
C SER A 37 -13.53 -5.16 2.13
N ILE A 38 -14.12 -5.01 0.95
CA ILE A 38 -15.52 -4.68 0.74
C ILE A 38 -16.15 -5.78 -0.10
N VAL A 39 -17.20 -6.40 0.42
CA VAL A 39 -18.00 -7.40 -0.29
C VAL A 39 -19.34 -6.75 -0.62
N GLY A 40 -19.59 -6.54 -1.90
CA GLY A 40 -20.87 -6.09 -2.45
C GLY A 40 -21.69 -7.27 -2.97
N ARG A 41 -22.86 -6.97 -3.57
CA ARG A 41 -23.75 -7.99 -4.15
C ARG A 41 -23.11 -8.73 -5.33
N GLU A 42 -22.38 -7.99 -6.18
CA GLU A 42 -21.85 -8.51 -7.45
C GLU A 42 -20.33 -8.71 -7.44
N ALA A 43 -19.62 -8.12 -6.49
CA ALA A 43 -18.16 -8.15 -6.46
C ALA A 43 -17.61 -8.00 -5.04
N ALA A 44 -16.42 -8.56 -4.82
CA ALA A 44 -15.60 -8.30 -3.64
C ALA A 44 -14.30 -7.63 -4.08
N VAL A 45 -13.91 -6.57 -3.37
CA VAL A 45 -12.69 -5.79 -3.66
C VAL A 45 -11.87 -5.57 -2.40
N LYS A 46 -10.55 -5.47 -2.58
CA LYS A 46 -9.62 -5.05 -1.54
C LYS A 46 -9.01 -3.72 -1.93
N LEU A 47 -9.15 -2.73 -1.07
CA LEU A 47 -8.69 -1.37 -1.28
C LEU A 47 -7.44 -1.10 -0.44
N LEU A 48 -6.43 -0.48 -1.05
CA LEU A 48 -5.31 0.12 -0.32
C LEU A 48 -5.78 1.42 0.34
N VAL A 49 -5.57 1.55 1.65
CA VAL A 49 -5.81 2.81 2.37
C VAL A 49 -4.60 3.72 2.24
N VAL A 50 -4.84 4.96 1.81
CA VAL A 50 -3.83 6.02 1.79
C VAL A 50 -3.96 6.87 3.07
N PRO A 51 -2.98 6.83 3.99
CA PRO A 51 -2.90 7.68 5.16
C PRO A 51 -3.06 9.17 4.84
N SER A 52 -3.80 9.92 5.67
CA SER A 52 -3.93 11.39 5.54
C SER A 52 -2.62 12.15 5.63
N MET A 53 -1.60 11.58 6.28
CA MET A 53 -0.24 12.13 6.37
C MET A 53 0.60 11.88 5.11
N THR A 54 0.08 11.11 4.14
CA THR A 54 0.77 10.88 2.86
C THR A 54 0.78 12.18 2.08
N SER A 55 1.95 12.58 1.56
CA SER A 55 2.04 13.75 0.70
C SER A 55 1.15 13.60 -0.54
N GLN A 56 0.55 14.70 -1.00
CA GLN A 56 -0.34 14.69 -2.17
C GLN A 56 0.37 14.15 -3.43
N ALA A 57 1.67 14.46 -3.58
CA ALA A 57 2.50 13.97 -4.68
C ALA A 57 2.60 12.44 -4.66
N LEU A 58 2.93 11.85 -3.49
CA LEU A 58 3.02 10.40 -3.35
C LEU A 58 1.65 9.73 -3.50
N GLY A 59 0.60 10.26 -2.87
CA GLY A 59 -0.76 9.74 -3.02
C GLY A 59 -1.20 9.71 -4.49
N SER A 60 -0.94 10.78 -5.24
CA SER A 60 -1.25 10.85 -6.68
C SER A 60 -0.44 9.84 -7.51
N MET A 61 0.83 9.61 -7.18
CA MET A 61 1.66 8.62 -7.86
C MET A 61 1.25 7.18 -7.52
N VAL A 62 0.84 6.90 -6.29
CA VAL A 62 0.26 5.60 -5.90
C VAL A 62 -0.99 5.30 -6.72
N MET A 63 -1.89 6.26 -6.88
CA MET A 63 -3.08 6.08 -7.72
C MET A 63 -2.73 5.82 -9.19
N ARG A 64 -1.74 6.52 -9.75
CA ARG A 64 -1.25 6.26 -11.11
C ARG A 64 -0.64 4.88 -11.26
N ALA A 65 0.26 4.49 -10.34
CA ALA A 65 0.92 3.20 -10.35
C ALA A 65 -0.10 2.05 -10.21
N ALA A 66 -1.12 2.21 -9.36
CA ALA A 66 -2.21 1.25 -9.23
C ALA A 66 -3.03 1.10 -10.53
N ALA A 67 -3.18 2.19 -11.29
CA ALA A 67 -3.85 2.21 -12.59
C ALA A 67 -2.95 1.78 -13.77
N GLY A 68 -1.69 1.44 -13.54
CA GLY A 68 -0.73 1.08 -14.61
C GLY A 68 -0.33 2.26 -15.50
N LEU A 69 -0.51 3.50 -15.03
CA LEU A 69 -0.16 4.71 -15.79
C LEU A 69 1.31 5.09 -15.58
N PRO A 70 2.01 5.55 -16.62
CA PRO A 70 3.41 5.97 -16.51
C PRO A 70 3.58 7.22 -15.61
N PRO A 71 4.80 7.46 -15.09
CA PRO A 71 5.10 8.70 -14.37
C PRO A 71 4.92 9.92 -15.28
N ARG A 72 4.57 11.06 -14.68
CA ARG A 72 4.67 12.35 -15.38
C ARG A 72 6.14 12.64 -15.64
N ILE A 73 6.46 13.16 -16.83
CA ILE A 73 7.83 13.42 -17.31
C ILE A 73 8.49 14.52 -16.47
N ASP A 74 9.06 14.15 -15.32
CA ASP A 74 10.10 14.89 -14.61
C ASP A 74 10.91 13.93 -13.71
N ALA A 75 12.18 14.27 -13.43
CA ALA A 75 13.10 13.36 -12.73
C ALA A 75 12.71 13.12 -11.27
N THR A 76 12.07 14.10 -10.62
CA THR A 76 11.57 14.01 -9.24
C THR A 76 10.41 13.01 -9.16
N ASN A 77 9.50 13.03 -10.15
CA ASN A 77 8.40 12.08 -10.27
C ASN A 77 8.90 10.66 -10.46
N ASN A 78 10.06 10.43 -11.06
CA ASN A 78 10.56 9.07 -11.25
C ASN A 78 10.81 8.35 -9.92
N ARG A 79 11.48 8.99 -8.95
CA ARG A 79 11.71 8.39 -7.61
C ARG A 79 10.42 8.23 -6.81
N ILE A 80 9.52 9.20 -6.89
CA ILE A 80 8.21 9.12 -6.23
C ILE A 80 7.37 7.99 -6.85
N TYR A 81 7.45 7.83 -8.18
CA TYR A 81 6.78 6.77 -8.91
C TYR A 81 7.35 5.38 -8.58
N GLU A 82 8.67 5.22 -8.51
CA GLU A 82 9.30 3.98 -8.03
C GLU A 82 8.81 3.63 -6.61
N THR A 83 8.74 4.63 -5.73
CA THR A 83 8.20 4.46 -4.38
C THR A 83 6.73 4.04 -4.40
N ALA A 84 5.92 4.65 -5.25
CA ALA A 84 4.53 4.28 -5.45
C ALA A 84 4.37 2.85 -6.00
N CYS A 85 5.19 2.43 -6.96
CA CYS A 85 5.20 1.06 -7.47
C CYS A 85 5.53 0.05 -6.37
N LEU A 86 6.49 0.36 -5.49
CA LEU A 86 6.82 -0.49 -4.35
C LEU A 86 5.64 -0.61 -3.38
N VAL A 87 4.98 0.50 -3.04
CA VAL A 87 3.78 0.49 -2.17
C VAL A 87 2.69 -0.38 -2.77
N VAL A 88 2.41 -0.24 -4.07
CA VAL A 88 1.41 -1.06 -4.77
C VAL A 88 1.82 -2.53 -4.78
N GLY A 89 3.10 -2.83 -4.98
CA GLY A 89 3.63 -4.19 -4.89
C GLY A 89 3.40 -4.82 -3.51
N LEU A 90 3.79 -4.12 -2.44
CA LEU A 90 3.56 -4.57 -1.07
C LEU A 90 2.07 -4.76 -0.76
N ALA A 91 1.22 -3.85 -1.23
CA ALA A 91 -0.23 -3.97 -1.05
C ALA A 91 -0.81 -5.20 -1.76
N ARG A 92 -0.28 -5.55 -2.94
CA ARG A 92 -0.66 -6.78 -3.65
C ARG A 92 -0.21 -8.03 -2.90
N THR A 93 1.02 -8.05 -2.40
CA THR A 93 1.53 -9.17 -1.59
C THR A 93 0.70 -9.36 -0.31
N GLU A 94 0.46 -8.27 0.43
CA GLU A 94 -0.37 -8.31 1.65
C GLU A 94 -1.81 -8.74 1.33
N SER A 95 -2.34 -8.33 0.17
CA SER A 95 -3.68 -8.75 -0.27
C SER A 95 -3.77 -10.27 -0.45
N VAL A 96 -2.73 -10.90 -1.02
CA VAL A 96 -2.67 -12.37 -1.18
C VAL A 96 -2.57 -13.03 0.20
N ASN A 97 -1.61 -12.61 1.03
CA ASN A 97 -1.40 -13.18 2.37
C ASN A 97 -2.66 -13.07 3.26
N TRP A 98 -3.38 -11.95 3.16
CA TRP A 98 -4.61 -11.74 3.91
C TRP A 98 -5.76 -12.63 3.42
N SER A 99 -5.80 -13.00 2.13
CA SER A 99 -6.77 -14.01 1.64
C SER A 99 -6.49 -15.38 2.25
N GLU A 100 -5.23 -15.82 2.27
CA GLU A 100 -4.84 -17.14 2.76
C GLU A 100 -5.14 -17.31 4.25
N SER A 101 -5.09 -16.21 5.02
CA SER A 101 -5.39 -16.19 6.45
C SER A 101 -6.89 -16.33 6.79
N VAL A 102 -7.80 -16.17 5.82
CA VAL A 102 -9.26 -16.27 6.02
C VAL A 102 -9.80 -17.68 5.72
N THR A 103 -8.96 -18.55 5.13
CA THR A 103 -9.30 -19.93 4.74
C THR A 103 -8.82 -21.02 5.70
N SER A 104 -8.36 -20.66 6.91
CA SER A 104 -7.90 -21.60 7.94
C SER A 104 -8.88 -21.74 9.11
#